data_AF-A0A849FSM8-F1
#
_entry.id   AF-A0A849FSM8-F1
#
_cell.length_a   1.000
_cell.length_b   1.000
_cell.length_c   1.000
_cell.angle_alpha   90.00
_cell.angle_beta   90.00
_cell.angle_gamma   90.00
#
_symmetry.space_group_name_H-M   'P 1'
#
loop_
_entity.id
_entity.type
_entity.pdbx_description
1 polymer ?
#
loop_
_entity_poly.entity_id
_entity_poly.type
_entity_poly.pdbx_seq_one_letter_code
_entity_poly.pdbx_strand_id
1 'polypeptide(L)'
;LLIDNDGSVTVGAPAIKGAAVTAKITEHLKGDKVIVFKKKRRKGYKKKNGHRQYLTSIRIESILATGAKASAPAKEKKAEPKKEGKKEAPAAKAEAPKAKATKTTGADDLKKIEGIGPKIASTLAAAGVDTFAKLAGTSPEKISEIISEVRGNHVTDTWPKQAEMAAAGKWDELKKWQDELDGGKA
;
A
#
# COMPACT_ATOMS: atom_id res chain seq x y z
N LEU A 1 17.60 25.31 8.11
CA LEU A 1 17.81 26.48 8.99
C LEU A 1 19.16 27.12 8.74
N LEU A 2 20.25 26.35 8.68
CA LEU A 2 21.60 26.83 8.38
C LEU A 2 22.36 25.76 7.58
N ILE A 3 23.25 26.17 6.69
CA ILE A 3 24.27 25.31 6.04
C ILE A 3 25.61 26.03 6.18
N ASP A 4 26.65 25.29 6.58
CA ASP A 4 28.03 25.75 6.58
C ASP A 4 28.82 24.88 5.60
N ASN A 5 29.57 25.52 4.72
CA ASN A 5 30.52 24.89 3.82
C ASN A 5 31.90 25.51 4.07
N ASP A 6 32.66 24.89 4.98
CA ASP A 6 34.01 25.28 5.35
C ASP A 6 34.20 26.78 5.63
N GLY A 7 33.26 27.38 6.38
CA GLY A 7 33.27 28.79 6.78
C GLY A 7 32.32 29.69 5.98
N SER A 8 31.76 29.19 4.87
CA SER A 8 30.67 29.85 4.16
C SER A 8 29.31 29.49 4.78
N VAL A 9 28.85 30.34 5.69
CA VAL A 9 27.59 30.12 6.43
C VAL A 9 26.40 30.77 5.70
N THR A 10 25.43 29.95 5.32
CA THR A 10 24.14 30.38 4.76
C THR A 10 23.03 30.15 5.78
N VAL A 11 22.31 31.20 6.18
CA VAL A 11 21.18 31.13 7.13
C VAL A 11 19.87 31.31 6.38
N GLY A 12 18.90 30.43 6.64
CA GLY A 12 17.57 30.47 6.04
C GLY A 12 16.56 31.19 6.92
N ALA A 13 15.62 31.91 6.31
CA ALA A 13 14.47 32.53 6.98
C ALA A 13 13.17 32.08 6.31
N PRO A 14 12.42 31.09 6.82
CA PRO A 14 12.70 30.10 7.87
C PRO A 14 13.45 28.82 7.38
N ALA A 15 13.57 28.64 6.07
CA ALA A 15 14.28 27.52 5.44
C ALA A 15 15.11 28.02 4.25
N ILE A 16 16.17 27.29 3.91
CA ILE A 16 17.01 27.59 2.74
C ILE A 16 16.35 26.93 1.53
N LYS A 17 15.88 27.72 0.57
CA LYS A 17 15.18 27.20 -0.61
C LYS A 17 16.12 26.33 -1.44
N GLY A 18 15.68 25.12 -1.79
CA GLY A 18 16.45 24.19 -2.63
C GLY A 18 17.59 23.45 -1.91
N ALA A 19 17.69 23.59 -0.58
CA ALA A 19 18.54 22.72 0.22
C ALA A 19 17.86 21.38 0.48
N ALA A 20 18.59 20.28 0.34
CA ALA A 20 18.09 18.94 0.62
C ALA A 20 19.14 18.10 1.34
N VAL A 21 18.69 17.27 2.30
CA VAL A 21 19.53 16.29 2.98
C VAL A 21 18.98 14.90 2.64
N THR A 22 19.77 14.11 1.94
CA THR A 22 19.44 12.71 1.63
C THR A 22 19.93 11.84 2.77
N ALA A 23 19.05 11.01 3.31
CA ALA A 23 19.36 10.09 4.39
C ALA A 23 18.69 8.75 4.16
N LYS A 24 19.35 7.69 4.62
CA LYS A 24 18.81 6.33 4.66
C LYS A 24 18.40 5.97 6.07
N ILE A 25 17.22 5.37 6.20
CA ILE A 25 16.78 4.80 7.48
C ILE A 25 17.54 3.49 7.70
N THR A 26 18.22 3.40 8.84
CA THR A 26 18.97 2.19 9.22
C THR A 26 18.04 1.23 9.96
N GLU A 27 17.38 1.70 11.00
CA GLU A 27 16.52 0.86 11.85
C GLU A 27 15.57 1.69 12.73
N HIS A 28 14.57 1.01 13.27
CA HIS A 28 13.65 1.55 14.28
C HIS A 28 13.94 0.88 15.63
N LEU A 29 14.14 1.67 16.66
CA LEU A 29 14.49 1.18 17.99
C LEU A 29 13.68 1.86 19.09
N LYS A 30 13.71 1.28 20.29
CA LYS A 30 13.18 1.91 21.49
C LYS A 30 14.33 2.42 22.33
N GLY A 31 14.30 3.69 22.72
CA GLY A 31 15.28 4.26 23.62
C GLY A 31 15.25 3.60 25.01
N ASP A 32 16.14 4.08 25.87
CA ASP A 32 16.26 3.58 27.23
C ASP A 32 14.98 3.76 28.04
N LYS A 33 14.78 2.84 29.00
CA LYS A 33 13.57 2.87 29.83
C LYS A 33 13.69 3.99 30.86
N VAL A 34 12.90 5.03 30.68
CA VAL A 34 12.72 6.08 31.67
C VAL A 34 11.61 5.67 32.64
N ILE A 35 11.88 5.69 33.94
CA ILE A 35 10.89 5.34 34.96
C ILE A 35 10.21 6.63 35.44
N VAL A 36 8.94 6.80 35.08
CA VAL A 36 8.09 7.89 35.58
C VAL A 36 7.49 7.45 36.91
N PHE A 37 8.07 7.94 38.01
CA PHE A 37 7.56 7.71 39.36
C PHE A 37 6.82 8.94 39.89
N LYS A 38 5.55 8.76 40.26
CA LYS A 38 4.70 9.79 40.87
C LYS A 38 4.33 9.36 42.28
N LYS A 39 4.60 10.18 43.30
CA LYS A 39 4.25 9.90 44.70
C LYS A 39 3.70 11.15 45.39
N LYS A 40 2.63 11.01 46.17
CA LYS A 40 2.16 12.06 47.09
C LYS A 40 2.38 11.61 48.53
N ARG A 41 3.04 12.45 49.33
CA ARG A 41 3.37 12.15 50.72
C ARG A 41 2.09 11.99 51.56
N ARG A 42 2.03 10.97 52.43
CA ARG A 42 0.91 10.69 53.36
C ARG A 42 -0.46 10.44 52.71
N LYS A 43 -0.54 10.23 51.39
CA LYS A 43 -1.80 9.97 50.68
C LYS A 43 -1.92 8.55 50.13
N GLY A 44 -0.96 7.66 50.45
CA GLY A 44 -0.88 6.31 49.88
C GLY A 44 -0.59 6.26 48.36
N TYR A 45 -0.75 7.37 47.65
CA TYR A 45 -0.57 7.48 46.21
C TYR A 45 0.91 7.35 45.82
N LYS A 46 1.21 6.25 45.13
CA LYS A 46 2.45 5.98 44.40
C LYS A 46 2.12 5.30 43.06
N LYS A 47 2.68 5.77 41.95
CA LYS A 47 2.60 5.16 40.62
C LYS A 47 3.99 5.08 40.02
N LYS A 48 4.35 3.94 39.43
CA LYS A 48 5.65 3.71 38.78
C LYS A 48 5.39 3.14 37.40
N ASN A 49 5.54 3.96 36.36
CA ASN A 49 5.34 3.55 34.97
C ASN A 49 6.68 3.64 34.23
N GLY A 50 6.94 2.69 33.35
CA GLY A 50 8.05 2.80 32.40
C GLY A 50 7.60 3.50 31.14
N HIS A 51 8.42 4.41 30.61
CA HIS A 51 8.30 4.96 29.26
C HIS A 51 9.53 4.53 28.44
N ARG A 52 9.31 4.16 27.18
CA ARG A 52 10.36 3.94 26.20
C ARG A 52 9.98 4.70 24.95
N GLN A 53 10.82 5.65 24.54
CA GLN A 53 10.58 6.46 23.36
C GLN A 53 10.86 5.64 22.10
N TYR A 54 9.96 5.69 21.11
CA TYR A 54 10.23 5.17 19.78
C TYR A 54 11.16 6.12 19.03
N LEU A 55 12.27 5.59 18.53
CA LEU A 55 13.31 6.31 17.82
C LEU A 55 13.59 5.62 16.48
N THR A 56 14.07 6.40 15.52
CA THR A 56 14.54 5.88 14.24
C THR A 56 15.98 6.33 14.04
N SER A 57 16.86 5.38 13.78
CA SER A 57 18.26 5.64 13.46
C SER A 57 18.38 5.89 11.96
N ILE A 58 18.96 7.02 11.59
CA ILE A 58 19.18 7.41 10.19
C ILE A 58 20.66 7.65 9.94
N ARG A 59 21.12 7.31 8.73
CA ARG A 59 22.45 7.63 8.21
C ARG A 59 22.30 8.70 7.14
N ILE A 60 23.02 9.81 7.29
CA ILE A 60 23.06 10.87 6.28
C ILE A 60 23.98 10.44 5.14
N GLU A 61 23.49 10.55 3.90
CA GLU A 61 24.25 10.17 2.70
C GLU A 61 24.85 11.40 2.00
N SER A 62 24.07 12.47 1.84
CA SER A 62 24.53 13.68 1.15
C SER A 62 23.78 14.93 1.59
N ILE A 63 24.46 16.07 1.56
CA ILE A 63 23.87 17.39 1.79
C ILE A 63 24.00 18.19 0.49
N LEU A 64 22.89 18.67 -0.05
CA LEU A 64 22.84 19.52 -1.24
C LEU A 64 22.60 20.96 -0.82
N ALA A 65 23.63 21.80 -0.98
CA ALA A 65 23.50 23.25 -0.81
C ALA A 65 22.88 23.84 -2.09
N THR A 66 21.68 24.40 -1.96
CA THR A 66 20.97 25.23 -2.97
C THR A 66 21.08 24.77 -4.43
N GLY A 67 20.10 23.98 -4.87
CA GLY A 67 19.81 23.83 -6.31
C GLY A 67 20.75 22.92 -7.11
N ALA A 68 21.71 22.25 -6.46
CA ALA A 68 22.43 21.14 -7.07
C ALA A 68 21.45 19.96 -7.28
N LYS A 69 21.04 19.78 -8.53
CA LYS A 69 20.22 18.67 -9.01
C LYS A 69 20.85 17.36 -8.52
N ALA A 70 20.14 16.62 -7.67
CA ALA A 70 20.59 15.32 -7.18
C ALA A 70 20.96 14.44 -8.39
N SER A 71 22.26 14.21 -8.59
CA SER A 71 22.74 13.13 -9.45
C SER A 71 22.33 11.84 -8.76
N ALA A 72 21.23 11.26 -9.23
CA ALA A 72 20.82 9.91 -8.88
C ALA A 72 22.04 8.98 -8.99
N PRO A 73 22.30 8.09 -8.02
CA PRO A 73 23.18 6.98 -8.28
C PRO A 73 22.59 6.23 -9.47
N ALA A 74 23.41 6.07 -10.50
CA ALA A 74 23.09 5.35 -11.72
C ALA A 74 22.59 3.94 -11.37
N LYS A 75 21.28 3.79 -11.33
CA LYS A 75 20.63 2.49 -11.51
C LYS A 75 20.50 2.32 -13.01
N GLU A 76 21.23 1.37 -13.55
CA GLU A 76 21.18 1.01 -14.96
C GLU A 76 19.73 0.85 -15.42
N LYS A 77 19.45 1.53 -16.53
CA LYS A 77 18.27 1.38 -17.35
C LYS A 77 18.27 -0.01 -17.99
N LYS A 78 17.11 -0.66 -17.96
CA LYS A 78 16.51 -1.29 -19.14
C LYS A 78 15.00 -1.31 -18.91
N ALA A 79 14.12 -0.73 -19.72
CA ALA A 79 14.19 0.30 -20.74
C ALA A 79 12.76 0.89 -20.81
N GLU A 80 12.66 2.20 -20.99
CA GLU A 80 11.53 2.95 -21.58
C GLU A 80 11.16 2.39 -22.98
N PRO A 81 10.00 2.69 -23.62
CA PRO A 81 9.32 4.00 -23.62
C PRO A 81 7.78 3.96 -23.44
N LYS A 82 7.09 4.94 -22.82
CA LYS A 82 7.00 6.40 -23.00
C LYS A 82 6.16 6.83 -24.23
N LYS A 83 4.97 7.39 -23.97
CA LYS A 83 4.42 8.67 -24.48
C LYS A 83 3.00 8.86 -23.93
N GLU A 84 2.77 9.79 -23.01
CA GLU A 84 2.45 11.21 -23.23
C GLU A 84 1.07 11.46 -23.84
N GLY A 85 0.28 12.32 -23.19
CA GLY A 85 -0.64 13.22 -23.91
C GLY A 85 -2.09 13.31 -23.42
N LYS A 86 -2.30 14.08 -22.34
CA LYS A 86 -3.34 15.13 -22.18
C LYS A 86 -4.58 15.12 -23.12
N LYS A 87 -5.77 15.14 -22.49
CA LYS A 87 -6.85 16.18 -22.54
C LYS A 87 -8.28 15.64 -22.75
N GLU A 88 -9.14 16.18 -21.87
CA GLU A 88 -10.57 16.51 -22.04
C GLU A 88 -11.62 15.40 -22.18
N ALA A 89 -12.48 15.35 -21.17
CA ALA A 89 -13.87 14.88 -21.28
C ALA A 89 -14.65 15.78 -22.27
N PRO A 90 -15.68 15.25 -22.94
CA PRO A 90 -17.00 15.28 -22.31
C PRO A 90 -17.87 14.03 -22.54
N ALA A 91 -18.95 14.00 -21.77
CA ALA A 91 -19.99 12.99 -21.62
C ALA A 91 -20.69 12.52 -22.92
N ALA A 92 -21.18 11.28 -22.92
CA ALA A 92 -22.62 10.94 -22.89
C ALA A 92 -22.93 9.49 -23.30
N LYS A 93 -23.85 8.88 -22.54
CA LYS A 93 -24.87 7.87 -22.91
C LYS A 93 -24.44 6.50 -23.49
N ALA A 94 -24.70 5.49 -22.66
CA ALA A 94 -25.48 4.28 -22.96
C ALA A 94 -25.33 3.61 -24.34
N GLU A 95 -24.70 2.43 -24.37
CA GLU A 95 -25.38 1.15 -24.68
C GLU A 95 -24.38 -0.01 -24.61
N ALA A 96 -24.88 -1.18 -24.18
CA ALA A 96 -24.14 -2.43 -24.15
C ALA A 96 -23.78 -2.91 -25.56
N PRO A 97 -22.63 -3.57 -25.72
CA PRO A 97 -22.68 -4.87 -26.37
C PRO A 97 -21.85 -5.93 -25.64
N LYS A 98 -22.47 -7.09 -25.49
CA LYS A 98 -21.83 -8.34 -25.08
C LYS A 98 -20.74 -8.76 -26.07
N ALA A 99 -19.73 -9.39 -25.49
CA ALA A 99 -18.79 -10.36 -26.06
C ALA A 99 -17.68 -9.84 -26.97
N LYS A 100 -16.45 -9.86 -26.43
CA LYS A 100 -15.34 -10.60 -27.05
C LYS A 100 -14.42 -11.13 -25.96
N ALA A 101 -14.47 -12.45 -25.81
CA ALA A 101 -13.56 -13.25 -25.00
C ALA A 101 -12.15 -13.17 -25.58
N THR A 102 -11.21 -12.62 -24.84
CA THR A 102 -9.79 -12.98 -24.94
C THR A 102 -9.55 -14.13 -23.98
N LYS A 103 -9.52 -15.34 -24.56
CA LYS A 103 -9.07 -16.55 -23.89
C LYS A 103 -7.58 -16.40 -23.58
N THR A 104 -7.23 -16.08 -22.34
CA THR A 104 -5.98 -16.53 -21.74
C THR A 104 -6.25 -17.88 -21.09
N THR A 105 -5.98 -18.94 -21.85
CA THR A 105 -5.88 -20.32 -21.35
C THR A 105 -4.68 -20.40 -20.43
N GLY A 106 -4.89 -20.09 -19.15
CA GLY A 106 -3.91 -20.17 -18.08
C GLY A 106 -4.61 -19.74 -16.81
N ALA A 107 -4.45 -20.48 -15.72
CA ALA A 107 -5.11 -20.22 -14.45
C ALA A 107 -4.98 -18.72 -14.05
N ASP A 108 -6.09 -18.11 -13.65
CA ASP A 108 -6.09 -16.72 -13.26
C ASP A 108 -5.49 -16.57 -11.85
N ASP A 109 -4.76 -15.49 -11.60
CA ASP A 109 -4.23 -15.21 -10.27
C ASP A 109 -5.31 -14.58 -9.37
N LEU A 110 -6.06 -15.43 -8.67
CA LEU A 110 -7.13 -15.03 -7.76
C LEU A 110 -6.67 -14.10 -6.63
N LYS A 111 -5.36 -13.99 -6.36
CA LYS A 111 -4.80 -13.07 -5.34
C LYS A 111 -4.95 -11.58 -5.71
N LYS A 112 -5.34 -11.27 -6.95
CA LYS A 112 -5.63 -9.90 -7.39
C LYS A 112 -6.97 -9.38 -6.86
N ILE A 113 -7.79 -10.26 -6.30
CA ILE A 113 -9.03 -9.91 -5.61
C ILE A 113 -8.69 -9.63 -4.15
N GLU A 114 -9.15 -8.50 -3.65
CA GLU A 114 -8.96 -8.07 -2.28
C GLU A 114 -9.65 -9.04 -1.33
N GLY A 115 -8.93 -9.44 -0.27
CA GLY A 115 -9.39 -10.46 0.68
C GLY A 115 -9.09 -11.90 0.28
N ILE A 116 -8.70 -12.19 -0.97
CA ILE A 116 -8.26 -13.54 -1.37
C ILE A 116 -6.75 -13.70 -1.13
N GLY A 117 -6.42 -14.32 0.00
CA GLY A 117 -5.04 -14.69 0.33
C GLY A 117 -4.57 -16.00 -0.35
N PRO A 118 -3.26 -16.35 -0.24
CA PRO A 118 -2.70 -17.55 -0.87
C PRO A 118 -3.37 -18.87 -0.44
N LYS A 119 -3.78 -18.97 0.83
CA LYS A 119 -4.48 -20.15 1.36
C LYS A 119 -5.87 -20.30 0.74
N ILE A 120 -6.60 -19.19 0.58
CA ILE A 120 -7.95 -19.13 0.01
C ILE A 120 -7.89 -19.40 -1.50
N ALA A 121 -6.93 -18.80 -2.20
CA ALA A 121 -6.71 -19.09 -3.62
C ALA A 121 -6.43 -20.59 -3.84
N SER A 122 -5.66 -21.22 -2.94
CA SER A 122 -5.40 -22.67 -3.00
C SER A 122 -6.65 -23.52 -2.73
N THR A 123 -7.51 -23.15 -1.77
CA THR A 123 -8.75 -23.90 -1.48
C THR A 123 -9.78 -23.73 -2.58
N LEU A 124 -9.90 -22.53 -3.15
CA LEU A 124 -10.78 -22.26 -4.29
C LEU A 124 -10.32 -23.03 -5.55
N ALA A 125 -9.02 -23.04 -5.82
CA ALA A 125 -8.44 -23.82 -6.91
C ALA A 125 -8.67 -25.34 -6.71
N ALA A 126 -8.52 -25.85 -5.48
CA ALA A 126 -8.82 -27.24 -5.15
C ALA A 126 -10.30 -27.60 -5.34
N ALA A 127 -11.20 -26.64 -5.12
CA ALA A 127 -12.64 -26.76 -5.40
C ALA A 127 -12.99 -26.53 -6.89
N GLY A 128 -12.01 -26.35 -7.77
CA GLY A 128 -12.21 -26.15 -9.21
C GLY A 128 -12.56 -24.71 -9.62
N VAL A 129 -12.55 -23.76 -8.68
CA VAL A 129 -12.73 -22.32 -8.90
C VAL A 129 -11.35 -21.68 -9.05
N ASP A 130 -10.76 -21.83 -10.23
CA ASP A 130 -9.38 -21.44 -10.56
C ASP A 130 -9.28 -20.24 -11.52
N THR A 131 -10.42 -19.68 -11.93
CA THR A 131 -10.50 -18.58 -12.91
C THR A 131 -11.44 -17.49 -12.41
N PHE A 132 -11.20 -16.24 -12.82
CA PHE A 132 -12.06 -15.11 -12.47
C PHE A 132 -13.49 -15.32 -12.96
N ALA A 133 -13.65 -15.95 -14.13
CA ALA A 133 -14.96 -16.28 -14.67
C ALA A 133 -15.73 -17.29 -13.81
N LYS A 134 -15.06 -18.33 -13.29
CA LYS A 134 -15.69 -19.32 -12.41
C LYS A 134 -16.03 -18.72 -11.04
N LEU A 135 -15.15 -17.86 -10.51
CA LEU A 135 -15.40 -17.18 -9.23
C LEU A 135 -16.57 -16.19 -9.34
N ALA A 136 -16.66 -15.44 -10.43
CA ALA A 136 -17.78 -14.52 -10.69
C ALA A 136 -19.13 -15.25 -10.83
N GLY A 137 -19.12 -16.48 -11.36
CA GLY A 137 -20.32 -17.32 -11.48
C GLY A 137 -20.70 -18.08 -10.20
N THR A 138 -19.87 -18.04 -9.15
CA THR A 138 -20.14 -18.74 -7.89
C THR A 138 -20.79 -17.79 -6.90
N SER A 139 -21.85 -18.24 -6.21
CA SER A 139 -22.52 -17.41 -5.20
C SER A 139 -21.63 -17.18 -3.96
N PRO A 140 -21.75 -16.03 -3.27
CA PRO A 140 -21.00 -15.76 -2.04
C PRO A 140 -21.13 -16.86 -0.98
N GLU A 141 -22.32 -17.44 -0.84
CA GLU A 141 -22.61 -18.51 0.10
C GLU A 141 -21.79 -19.78 -0.18
N LYS A 142 -21.71 -20.20 -1.44
CA LYS A 142 -20.92 -21.36 -1.85
C LYS A 142 -19.43 -21.11 -1.67
N ILE A 143 -18.97 -19.88 -1.92
CA ILE A 143 -17.59 -19.47 -1.67
C ILE A 143 -17.29 -19.57 -0.17
N SER A 144 -18.19 -19.08 0.69
CA SER A 144 -18.07 -19.17 2.15
C SER A 144 -18.01 -20.62 2.64
N GLU A 145 -18.85 -21.50 2.08
CA GLU A 145 -18.85 -22.93 2.41
C GLU A 145 -17.53 -23.61 2.05
N ILE A 146 -16.99 -23.34 0.85
CA ILE A 146 -15.71 -23.89 0.37
C ILE A 146 -14.54 -23.47 1.27
N ILE A 147 -14.57 -22.26 1.83
CA ILE A 147 -13.47 -21.71 2.63
C ILE A 147 -13.73 -21.82 4.14
N SER A 148 -14.82 -22.46 4.57
CA SER A 148 -15.26 -22.52 5.98
C SER A 148 -14.19 -23.09 6.92
N GLU A 149 -13.34 -23.99 6.42
CA GLU A 149 -12.22 -24.58 7.18
C GLU A 149 -11.00 -23.65 7.29
N VAL A 150 -10.94 -22.58 6.50
CA VAL A 150 -9.85 -21.62 6.51
C VAL A 150 -10.08 -20.65 7.67
N ARG A 151 -9.20 -20.69 8.68
CA ARG A 151 -9.25 -19.71 9.80
C ARG A 151 -9.13 -18.26 9.29
N GLY A 152 -10.07 -17.42 9.68
CA GLY A 152 -10.05 -15.98 9.42
C GLY A 152 -11.46 -15.40 9.35
N ASN A 153 -11.55 -14.07 9.39
CA ASN A 153 -12.79 -13.36 9.09
C ASN A 153 -12.78 -12.99 7.60
N HIS A 154 -13.47 -13.79 6.79
CA HIS A 154 -13.49 -13.62 5.33
C HIS A 154 -14.78 -12.94 4.90
N VAL A 155 -14.67 -11.85 4.14
CA VAL A 155 -15.81 -11.16 3.54
C VAL A 155 -15.95 -11.63 2.09
N THR A 156 -16.83 -12.59 1.86
CA THR A 156 -17.02 -13.24 0.55
C THR A 156 -18.01 -12.53 -0.36
N ASP A 157 -18.68 -11.50 0.15
CA ASP A 157 -19.79 -10.82 -0.55
C ASP A 157 -19.32 -10.04 -1.78
N THR A 158 -18.12 -9.46 -1.71
CA THR A 158 -17.56 -8.62 -2.77
C THR A 158 -16.74 -9.40 -3.80
N TRP A 159 -16.37 -10.66 -3.51
CA TRP A 159 -15.48 -11.45 -4.38
C TRP A 159 -16.07 -11.77 -5.75
N PRO A 160 -17.35 -12.16 -5.92
CA PRO A 160 -17.92 -12.39 -7.24
C PRO A 160 -17.91 -11.11 -8.10
N LYS A 161 -18.15 -9.95 -7.47
CA LYS A 161 -18.18 -8.67 -8.16
C LYS A 161 -16.79 -8.19 -8.57
N GLN A 162 -15.79 -8.38 -7.71
CA GLN A 162 -14.38 -8.15 -8.04
C GLN A 162 -13.92 -9.08 -9.16
N ALA A 163 -14.30 -10.36 -9.11
CA ALA A 163 -13.98 -11.35 -10.12
C ALA A 163 -14.61 -11.02 -11.48
N GLU A 164 -15.83 -10.47 -11.51
CA GLU A 164 -16.47 -10.01 -12.75
C GLU A 164 -15.67 -8.86 -13.40
N MET A 165 -15.22 -7.88 -12.60
CA MET A 165 -14.39 -6.77 -13.10
C MET A 165 -12.99 -7.21 -13.53
N ALA A 166 -12.39 -8.17 -12.81
CA ALA A 166 -11.13 -8.79 -13.18
C ALA A 166 -11.25 -9.58 -14.50
N ALA A 167 -12.32 -10.37 -14.66
CA ALA A 167 -12.61 -11.12 -15.89
C ALA A 167 -12.88 -10.19 -17.09
N ALA A 168 -13.46 -9.01 -16.84
CA ALA A 168 -13.66 -7.97 -17.85
C ALA A 168 -12.38 -7.17 -18.18
N GLY A 169 -11.25 -7.43 -17.49
CA GLY A 169 -9.99 -6.72 -17.69
C GLY A 169 -9.99 -5.27 -17.19
N LYS A 170 -10.98 -4.89 -16.37
CA LYS A 170 -11.16 -3.53 -15.84
C LYS A 170 -10.31 -3.28 -14.60
N TRP A 171 -8.99 -3.44 -14.74
CA TRP A 171 -8.05 -3.40 -13.62
C TRP A 171 -7.98 -2.05 -12.91
N ASP A 172 -8.09 -0.94 -13.67
CA ASP A 172 -8.05 0.41 -13.09
C ASP A 172 -9.33 0.73 -12.30
N GLU A 173 -10.49 0.34 -12.82
CA GLU A 173 -11.78 0.49 -12.11
C GLU A 173 -11.82 -0.41 -10.87
N LEU A 174 -11.33 -1.65 -11.00
CA LEU A 174 -11.23 -2.59 -9.89
C LEU A 174 -10.34 -2.05 -8.77
N LYS A 175 -9.17 -1.49 -9.12
CA LYS A 175 -8.25 -0.93 -8.13
C LYS A 175 -8.85 0.27 -7.42
N LYS A 176 -9.48 1.19 -8.16
CA LYS A 176 -10.17 2.33 -7.56
C LYS A 176 -11.28 1.87 -6.62
N TRP A 177 -12.03 0.84 -7.01
CA TRP A 177 -13.08 0.29 -6.17
C TRP A 177 -12.50 -0.36 -4.91
N GLN A 178 -11.43 -1.16 -5.04
CA GLN A 178 -10.71 -1.75 -3.90
C GLN A 178 -10.17 -0.68 -2.93
N ASP A 179 -9.67 0.45 -3.44
CA ASP A 179 -9.20 1.57 -2.61
C ASP A 179 -10.35 2.29 -1.86
N GLU A 180 -11.59 2.20 -2.37
CA GLU A 180 -12.80 2.75 -1.72
C GLU A 180 -13.45 1.75 -0.75
N LEU A 181 -13.18 0.45 -0.87
CA LEU A 181 -13.70 -0.60 0.02
C LEU A 181 -12.95 -0.60 1.37
N ASP A 182 -13.69 -0.81 2.47
CA ASP A 182 -13.09 -1.00 3.80
C ASP A 182 -12.87 -2.49 4.07
N GLY A 183 -11.75 -3.02 3.58
CA GLY A 183 -11.35 -4.41 3.82
C GLY A 183 -12.32 -5.42 3.20
N GLY A 184 -12.71 -5.19 1.95
CA GLY A 184 -13.65 -6.06 1.21
C GLY A 184 -15.13 -5.88 1.57
N LYS A 185 -15.50 -4.86 2.37
CA LYS A 185 -16.90 -4.45 2.59
C LYS A 185 -17.24 -3.24 1.72
N ALA A 186 -18.37 -3.33 1.03
CA ALA A 186 -18.97 -2.25 0.24
C ALA A 186 -19.78 -1.28 1.13
#